data_AF-A0AAN8P2L3-F1
#
_entry.id   AF-A0AAN8P2L3-F1
#
_cell.length_a   1.000
_cell.length_b   1.000
_cell.length_c   1.000
_cell.angle_alpha   90.00
_cell.angle_beta   90.00
_cell.angle_gamma   90.00
#
_symmetry.space_group_name_H-M   'P 1'
#
loop_
_entity.id
_entity.type
_entity.pdbx_description
1 polymer ?
#
loop_
_entity_poly.entity_id
_entity_poly.type
_entity_poly.pdbx_seq_one_letter_code
_entity_poly.pdbx_strand_id
1 'polypeptide(L)'
;MGWKDIAEFLSVAYTRVTQDEQIKTSINAFVTNTDKGLSYEDRNFLFQSRQKSKQYTQTGSMVGFWLGIGVAILRVRRRGIAFRNLQAMQGSGATVRFADGREELITNIAPAIRPSFARNAVTFGGLGLVGFMVGGMVGGSYGGKVLREYQEMHPDSVKRVKALERKVVLLALRAALESAEKLDAEWSERDNIDRSREDGGIDSWPPPDNPPPEFPRSY
;
A
#
# COMPACT_ATOMS: atom_id res chain seq x y z
N MET A 1 -17.17 10.01 -2.90
CA MET A 1 -16.31 8.81 -2.90
C MET A 1 -15.04 9.13 -2.12
N GLY A 2 -14.89 8.57 -0.94
CA GLY A 2 -13.72 8.80 -0.08
C GLY A 2 -12.53 7.90 -0.46
N TRP A 3 -11.33 8.27 -0.02
CA TRP A 3 -10.11 7.44 -0.17
C TRP A 3 -10.27 6.02 0.41
N LYS A 4 -11.14 5.85 1.40
CA LYS A 4 -11.49 4.54 1.98
C LYS A 4 -12.28 3.68 0.98
N ASP A 5 -13.29 4.25 0.32
CA ASP A 5 -14.09 3.55 -0.70
C ASP A 5 -13.23 3.12 -1.89
N ILE A 6 -12.26 3.95 -2.30
CA ILE A 6 -11.32 3.62 -3.37
C ILE A 6 -10.38 2.48 -2.94
N ALA A 7 -9.86 2.51 -1.71
CA ALA A 7 -9.00 1.44 -1.20
C ALA A 7 -9.77 0.12 -1.03
N GLU A 8 -11.02 0.18 -0.57
CA GLU A 8 -11.89 -0.97 -0.41
C GLU A 8 -12.25 -1.56 -1.78
N PHE A 9 -12.65 -0.73 -2.74
CA PHE A 9 -12.87 -1.12 -4.13
C PHE A 9 -11.64 -1.79 -4.75
N LEU A 10 -10.45 -1.19 -4.60
CA LEU A 10 -9.20 -1.76 -5.13
C LEU A 10 -8.83 -3.08 -4.44
N SER A 11 -9.09 -3.22 -3.13
CA SER A 11 -8.81 -4.47 -2.40
C SER A 11 -9.77 -5.59 -2.77
N VAL A 12 -11.06 -5.27 -2.96
CA VAL A 12 -12.10 -6.23 -3.37
C VAL A 12 -11.89 -6.64 -4.83
N ALA A 13 -11.55 -5.68 -5.70
CA ALA A 13 -11.17 -5.96 -7.08
C ALA A 13 -9.91 -6.84 -7.14
N TYR A 14 -8.88 -6.54 -6.34
CA TYR A 14 -7.65 -7.34 -6.28
C TYR A 14 -7.93 -8.77 -5.83
N THR A 15 -8.67 -8.94 -4.73
CA THR A 15 -9.00 -10.28 -4.20
C THR A 15 -9.87 -11.09 -5.16
N ARG A 16 -10.88 -10.48 -5.81
CA ARG A 16 -11.68 -11.15 -6.84
C ARG A 16 -10.86 -11.51 -8.08
N VAL A 17 -10.00 -10.62 -8.59
CA VAL A 17 -9.10 -10.91 -9.72
C VAL A 17 -8.15 -12.07 -9.41
N THR A 18 -7.70 -12.20 -8.16
CA THR A 18 -6.86 -13.34 -7.74
C THR A 18 -7.63 -14.64 -7.49
N GLN A 19 -8.96 -14.59 -7.29
CA GLN A 19 -9.80 -15.75 -7.06
C GLN A 19 -10.47 -16.27 -8.33
N ASP A 20 -10.61 -15.43 -9.35
CA ASP A 20 -11.30 -15.81 -10.57
C ASP A 20 -10.46 -16.82 -11.39
N GLU A 21 -10.84 -18.09 -11.33
CA GLU A 21 -10.24 -19.18 -12.09
C GLU A 21 -10.26 -18.91 -13.60
N GLN A 22 -11.24 -18.14 -14.09
CA GLN A 22 -11.32 -17.74 -15.50
C GLN A 22 -10.22 -16.74 -15.88
N ILE A 23 -9.85 -15.84 -14.98
CA ILE A 23 -8.75 -14.89 -15.20
C ILE A 23 -7.41 -15.63 -15.13
N LYS A 24 -7.24 -16.56 -14.19
CA LYS A 24 -6.03 -17.39 -14.13
C LYS A 24 -5.85 -18.25 -15.38
N THR A 25 -6.92 -18.89 -15.85
CA THR A 25 -6.89 -19.75 -17.04
C THR A 25 -6.70 -18.95 -18.31
N SER A 26 -7.32 -17.78 -18.47
CA SER A 26 -7.10 -16.90 -19.62
C SER A 26 -5.69 -16.29 -19.63
N ILE A 27 -5.15 -15.92 -18.46
CA ILE A 27 -3.75 -15.49 -18.33
C ILE A 27 -2.81 -16.66 -18.66
N ASN A 28 -3.05 -17.87 -18.15
CA ASN A 28 -2.22 -19.04 -18.47
C ASN A 28 -2.31 -19.43 -19.95
N ALA A 29 -3.50 -19.39 -20.55
CA ALA A 29 -3.72 -19.65 -21.97
C ALA A 29 -3.06 -18.58 -22.84
N PHE A 30 -3.07 -17.32 -22.39
CA PHE A 30 -2.37 -16.24 -23.05
C PHE A 30 -0.85 -16.40 -22.94
N VAL A 31 -0.33 -16.70 -21.75
CA VAL A 31 1.11 -16.94 -21.52
C VAL A 31 1.60 -18.11 -22.38
N THR A 32 0.88 -19.24 -22.36
CA THR A 32 1.24 -20.45 -23.13
C THR A 32 1.08 -20.29 -24.65
N ASN A 33 0.17 -19.45 -25.15
CA ASN A 33 0.11 -19.12 -26.58
C ASN A 33 1.12 -18.04 -26.99
N THR A 34 1.41 -17.10 -26.09
CA THR A 34 2.42 -16.04 -26.28
C THR A 34 3.84 -16.61 -26.32
N ASP A 35 4.06 -17.73 -25.63
CA ASP A 35 5.29 -18.53 -25.68
C ASP A 35 5.71 -18.95 -27.09
N LYS A 36 4.81 -18.91 -28.09
CA LYS A 36 5.14 -19.23 -29.49
C LYS A 36 5.94 -18.13 -30.21
N GLY A 37 5.91 -16.89 -29.71
CA GLY A 37 6.57 -15.73 -30.34
C GLY A 37 7.93 -15.34 -29.76
N LEU A 38 8.33 -15.93 -28.63
CA LEU A 38 9.58 -15.61 -27.94
C LEU A 38 10.59 -16.76 -28.10
N SER A 39 11.85 -16.46 -28.38
CA SER A 39 12.88 -17.52 -28.43
C SER A 39 12.99 -18.21 -27.07
N TYR A 40 13.35 -19.50 -27.05
CA TYR A 40 13.60 -20.24 -25.81
C TYR A 40 14.71 -19.57 -24.99
N GLU A 41 15.73 -19.04 -25.69
CA GLU A 41 16.85 -18.32 -25.09
C GLU A 41 16.42 -17.01 -24.43
N ASP A 42 15.58 -16.22 -25.10
CA ASP A 42 15.01 -14.97 -24.55
C ASP A 42 14.23 -15.25 -23.25
N ARG A 43 13.47 -16.34 -23.21
CA ARG A 43 12.66 -16.75 -22.04
C ARG A 43 13.53 -17.15 -20.86
N ASN A 44 14.51 -18.02 -21.10
CA ASN A 44 15.43 -18.47 -20.07
C ASN A 44 16.22 -17.28 -19.49
N PHE A 45 16.64 -16.35 -20.34
CA PHE A 45 17.33 -15.14 -19.90
C PHE A 45 16.44 -14.23 -19.05
N LEU A 46 15.18 -13.98 -19.46
CA LEU A 46 14.24 -13.19 -18.66
C LEU A 46 13.94 -13.85 -17.31
N PHE A 47 13.80 -15.16 -17.27
CA PHE A 47 13.59 -15.89 -16.03
C PHE A 47 14.80 -15.77 -15.09
N GLN A 48 16.00 -16.03 -15.61
CA GLN A 48 17.23 -15.94 -14.84
C GLN A 48 17.52 -14.52 -14.35
N SER A 49 17.29 -13.50 -15.19
CA SER A 49 17.48 -12.10 -14.81
C SER A 49 16.50 -11.65 -13.74
N ARG A 50 15.22 -12.07 -13.82
CA ARG A 50 14.23 -11.85 -12.75
C ARG A 50 14.64 -12.52 -11.45
N GLN A 51 15.10 -13.77 -11.53
CA GLN A 51 15.54 -14.52 -10.35
C GLN A 51 16.77 -13.88 -9.70
N LYS A 52 17.76 -13.47 -10.49
CA LYS A 52 18.95 -12.73 -10.01
C LYS A 52 18.56 -11.38 -9.40
N SER A 53 17.74 -10.58 -10.09
CA SER A 53 17.28 -9.28 -9.56
C SER A 53 16.52 -9.44 -8.24
N LYS A 54 15.66 -10.47 -8.13
CA LYS A 54 14.99 -10.81 -6.88
C LYS A 54 15.98 -11.18 -5.78
N GLN A 55 16.97 -12.01 -6.07
CA GLN A 55 18.01 -12.39 -5.10
C GLN A 55 18.79 -11.17 -4.61
N TYR A 56 19.30 -10.32 -5.51
CA TYR A 56 20.04 -9.11 -5.12
C TYR A 56 19.17 -8.09 -4.39
N THR A 57 17.90 -7.93 -4.77
CA THR A 57 16.93 -7.08 -4.06
C THR A 57 16.71 -7.60 -2.65
N GLN A 58 16.48 -8.91 -2.48
CA GLN A 58 16.28 -9.53 -1.16
C GLN A 58 17.52 -9.38 -0.28
N THR A 59 18.71 -9.69 -0.80
CA THR A 59 19.96 -9.53 -0.07
C THR A 59 20.21 -8.06 0.29
N GLY A 60 20.00 -7.15 -0.67
CA GLY A 60 20.15 -5.71 -0.46
C GLY A 60 19.19 -5.17 0.61
N SER A 61 17.91 -5.54 0.54
CA SER A 61 16.90 -5.18 1.54
C SER A 61 17.26 -5.69 2.93
N MET A 62 17.77 -6.91 3.03
CA MET A 62 18.17 -7.51 4.31
C MET A 62 19.38 -6.78 4.90
N VAL A 63 20.41 -6.52 4.09
CA VAL A 63 21.59 -5.72 4.51
C VAL A 63 21.18 -4.30 4.93
N GLY A 64 20.31 -3.66 4.14
CA GLY A 64 19.81 -2.32 4.43
C GLY A 64 18.98 -2.26 5.72
N PHE A 65 18.17 -3.28 5.99
CA PHE A 65 17.43 -3.41 7.24
C PHE A 65 18.36 -3.50 8.46
N TRP A 66 19.40 -4.34 8.39
CA TRP A 66 20.39 -4.46 9.46
C TRP A 66 21.16 -3.16 9.68
N LEU A 67 21.55 -2.46 8.62
CA LEU A 67 22.16 -1.13 8.71
C LEU A 67 21.20 -0.11 9.34
N GLY A 68 19.93 -0.11 8.96
CA GLY A 68 18.89 0.74 9.54
C GLY A 68 18.73 0.53 11.05
N ILE A 69 18.71 -0.74 11.49
CA ILE A 69 18.71 -1.09 12.91
C ILE A 69 19.99 -0.60 13.59
N GLY A 70 21.17 -0.81 12.98
CA GLY A 70 22.44 -0.34 13.53
C GLY A 70 22.45 1.18 13.78
N VAL A 71 21.96 1.97 12.81
CA VAL A 71 21.80 3.42 12.96
C VAL A 71 20.79 3.77 14.06
N ALA A 72 19.68 3.03 14.16
CA ALA A 72 18.71 3.22 15.24
C ALA A 72 19.33 2.98 16.62
N ILE A 73 20.13 1.93 16.79
CA ILE A 73 20.85 1.63 18.05
C ILE A 73 21.79 2.79 18.40
N LEU A 74 22.59 3.27 17.44
CA LEU A 74 23.50 4.40 17.67
C LEU A 74 22.74 5.68 18.06
N ARG A 75 21.59 5.94 17.43
CA ARG A 75 20.76 7.12 17.73
C ARG A 75 20.12 7.05 19.11
N VAL A 76 19.64 5.89 19.53
CA VAL A 76 19.11 5.67 20.88
C VAL A 76 20.21 5.81 21.93
N ARG A 77 21.40 5.23 21.68
CA ARG A 77 22.56 5.34 22.58
C ARG A 77 23.00 6.79 22.78
N ARG A 78 23.14 7.56 21.69
CA ARG A 78 23.51 8.99 21.76
C ARG A 78 22.49 9.81 22.55
N ARG A 79 21.19 9.56 22.37
CA ARG A 79 20.13 10.20 23.17
C ARG A 79 20.22 9.86 24.64
N GLY A 80 20.47 8.59 24.97
CA GLY A 80 20.65 8.15 26.36
C GLY A 80 21.85 8.81 27.05
N ILE A 81 22.97 8.97 26.34
CA ILE A 81 24.16 9.69 26.85
C ILE A 81 23.83 11.17 27.06
N ALA A 82 23.20 11.83 26.08
CA ALA A 82 22.81 13.22 26.20
C ALA A 82 21.86 13.46 27.38
N PHE A 83 20.88 12.57 27.57
CA PHE A 83 19.96 12.64 28.71
C PHE A 83 20.68 12.50 30.05
N ARG A 84 21.59 11.54 30.20
CA ARG A 84 22.39 11.37 31.43
C ARG A 84 23.28 12.57 31.72
N ASN A 85 23.92 13.13 30.70
CA ASN A 85 24.77 14.32 30.86
C ASN A 85 23.94 15.52 31.34
N LEU A 86 22.75 15.73 30.75
CA LEU A 86 21.85 16.79 31.19
C LEU A 86 21.33 16.57 32.61
N GLN A 87 20.99 15.32 32.96
CA GLN A 87 20.57 14.97 34.32
C GLN A 87 21.69 15.19 35.35
N ALA A 88 22.94 14.88 34.99
CA ALA A 88 24.10 15.15 35.83
C ALA A 88 24.39 16.66 36.00
N MET A 89 24.19 17.46 34.95
CA MET A 89 24.29 18.92 35.01
C MET A 89 23.19 19.53 35.89
N GLN A 90 22.00 18.93 35.91
CA GLN A 90 20.93 19.35 36.83
C GLN A 90 21.25 18.97 38.29
N GLY A 91 21.71 17.75 38.54
CA GLY A 91 22.04 17.30 39.89
C GLY A 91 23.18 18.08 40.56
N SER A 92 24.02 18.73 39.76
CA SER A 92 25.10 19.61 40.22
C SER A 92 24.70 21.08 40.38
N GLY A 93 23.43 21.44 40.11
CA GLY A 93 22.92 22.80 40.32
C GLY A 93 23.45 23.83 39.33
N ALA A 94 23.78 23.43 38.10
CA ALA A 94 24.32 24.33 37.08
C ALA A 94 23.33 25.47 36.75
N THR A 95 23.72 26.71 37.05
CA THR A 95 22.98 27.94 36.72
C THR A 95 23.44 28.48 35.37
N VAL A 96 22.50 28.85 34.51
CA VAL A 96 22.82 29.62 33.29
C VAL A 96 22.64 31.08 33.64
N ARG A 97 23.73 31.84 33.56
CA ARG A 97 23.71 33.30 33.77
C ARG A 97 23.43 33.96 32.42
N PHE A 98 22.25 34.53 32.26
CA PHE A 98 21.90 35.24 31.03
C PHE A 98 22.68 36.55 30.94
N ALA A 99 22.78 37.10 29.72
CA ALA A 99 23.44 38.39 29.49
C ALA A 99 22.82 39.54 30.30
N ASP A 100 21.56 39.36 30.73
CA ASP A 100 20.78 40.26 31.59
C ASP A 100 21.06 40.06 33.10
N GLY A 101 22.06 39.25 33.46
CA GLY A 101 22.50 39.03 34.85
C GLY A 101 21.60 38.11 35.69
N ARG A 102 20.44 37.68 35.16
CA ARG A 102 19.54 36.72 35.81
C ARG A 102 20.15 35.31 35.78
N GLU A 103 20.17 34.65 36.93
CA GLU A 103 20.59 33.25 37.07
C GLU A 103 19.34 32.38 37.19
N GLU A 104 19.09 31.51 36.22
CA GLU A 104 18.02 30.52 36.30
C GLU A 104 18.64 29.13 36.44
N LEU A 105 18.13 28.34 37.39
CA LEU A 105 18.43 26.91 37.44
C LEU A 105 17.82 26.25 36.21
N ILE A 106 18.59 25.40 35.52
CA ILE A 106 18.09 24.52 34.46
C ILE A 106 17.16 23.49 35.12
N THR A 107 15.95 23.84 35.52
CA THR A 107 15.03 22.93 36.22
C THR A 107 14.15 22.14 35.26
N ASN A 108 14.13 22.48 33.96
CA ASN A 108 13.22 21.85 33.00
C ASN A 108 13.98 21.20 31.84
N ILE A 109 14.23 19.89 31.93
CA ILE A 109 14.74 19.13 30.78
C ILE A 109 13.59 19.06 29.77
N ALA A 110 13.79 19.61 28.56
CA ALA A 110 12.79 19.53 27.52
C ALA A 110 12.33 18.06 27.29
N PRO A 111 11.01 17.79 27.21
CA PRO A 111 10.48 16.43 27.04
C PRO A 111 10.99 15.73 25.77
N ALA A 112 11.52 16.50 24.82
CA ALA A 112 12.12 16.02 23.58
C ALA A 112 13.42 15.21 23.74
N ILE A 113 14.06 15.17 24.92
CA ILE A 113 15.31 14.42 25.14
C ILE A 113 15.05 13.14 25.96
N ARG A 114 13.87 13.01 26.58
CA ARG A 114 13.53 11.86 27.42
C ARG A 114 13.50 10.57 26.59
N PRO A 115 14.19 9.49 27.02
CA PRO A 115 14.02 8.18 26.42
C PRO A 115 12.57 7.71 26.62
N SER A 116 11.88 7.43 25.53
CA SER A 116 10.48 6.99 25.51
C SER A 116 10.33 5.77 24.62
N PHE A 117 9.50 4.82 25.06
CA PHE A 117 9.27 3.55 24.35
C PHE A 117 8.64 3.78 22.97
N ALA A 118 7.59 4.60 22.88
CA ALA A 118 6.90 4.91 21.63
C ALA A 118 7.86 5.53 20.59
N ARG A 119 8.73 6.44 21.05
CA ARG A 119 9.71 7.10 20.18
C ARG A 119 10.82 6.16 19.71
N ASN A 120 11.21 5.21 20.55
CA ASN A 120 12.16 4.18 20.16
C ASN A 120 11.53 3.23 19.14
N ALA A 121 10.28 2.80 19.33
CA ALA A 121 9.57 1.97 18.36
C ALA A 121 9.47 2.64 16.97
N VAL A 122 9.13 3.93 16.92
CA VAL A 122 9.13 4.70 15.66
C VAL A 122 10.55 4.80 15.07
N THR A 123 11.58 4.96 15.90
CA THR A 123 12.97 5.06 15.42
C THR A 123 13.45 3.73 14.83
N PHE A 124 13.18 2.60 15.48
CA PHE A 124 13.57 1.27 14.99
C PHE A 124 12.73 0.84 13.78
N GLY A 125 11.41 1.00 13.84
CA GLY A 125 10.51 0.68 12.74
C GLY A 125 10.76 1.56 11.52
N GLY A 126 10.85 2.88 11.72
CA GLY A 126 11.09 3.84 10.64
C GLY A 126 12.44 3.66 9.98
N LEU A 127 13.54 3.60 10.74
CA LEU A 127 14.87 3.41 10.16
C LEU A 127 15.08 2.01 9.61
N GLY A 128 14.45 0.99 10.20
CA GLY A 128 14.45 -0.36 9.65
C GLY A 128 13.74 -0.42 8.29
N LEU A 129 12.54 0.14 8.18
CA LEU A 129 11.78 0.19 6.92
C LEU A 129 12.48 1.02 5.85
N VAL A 130 13.01 2.19 6.21
CA VAL A 130 13.78 3.03 5.28
C VAL A 130 15.05 2.29 4.83
N GLY A 131 15.78 1.66 5.76
CA GLY A 131 16.94 0.84 5.44
C GLY A 131 16.60 -0.32 4.50
N PHE A 132 15.49 -1.02 4.76
CA PHE A 132 14.98 -2.12 3.93
C PHE A 132 14.64 -1.65 2.50
N MET A 133 13.95 -0.52 2.37
CA MET A 133 13.60 0.06 1.07
C MET A 133 14.84 0.53 0.31
N VAL A 134 15.74 1.28 0.96
CA VAL A 134 16.97 1.76 0.33
C VAL A 134 17.86 0.60 -0.08
N GLY A 135 18.04 -0.38 0.81
CA GLY A 135 18.79 -1.60 0.52
C GLY A 135 18.20 -2.39 -0.65
N GLY A 136 16.87 -2.50 -0.73
CA GLY A 136 16.17 -3.15 -1.83
C GLY A 136 16.36 -2.44 -3.15
N MET A 137 16.25 -1.10 -3.17
CA MET A 137 16.48 -0.31 -4.38
C MET A 137 17.91 -0.42 -4.90
N VAL A 138 18.90 -0.39 -3.99
CA VAL A 138 20.32 -0.54 -4.35
C VAL A 138 20.60 -1.97 -4.86
N GLY A 139 20.08 -2.99 -4.17
CA GLY A 139 20.21 -4.38 -4.59
C GLY A 139 19.54 -4.66 -5.94
N GLY A 140 18.33 -4.18 -6.15
CA GLY A 140 17.62 -4.30 -7.42
C GLY A 140 18.29 -3.56 -8.57
N SER A 141 18.84 -2.37 -8.32
CA SER A 141 19.62 -1.62 -9.32
C SER A 141 20.89 -2.35 -9.72
N TYR A 142 21.57 -3.00 -8.76
CA TYR A 142 22.75 -3.81 -9.03
C TYR A 142 22.40 -5.08 -9.82
N GLY A 143 21.34 -5.78 -9.42
CA GLY A 143 20.84 -6.96 -10.15
C GLY A 143 20.33 -6.65 -11.56
N GLY A 144 19.85 -5.42 -11.80
CA GLY A 144 19.40 -4.95 -13.11
C GLY A 144 20.52 -4.67 -14.13
N LYS A 145 21.79 -4.60 -13.71
CA LYS A 145 22.92 -4.34 -14.63
C LYS A 145 23.05 -5.41 -15.71
N VAL A 146 22.93 -6.69 -15.34
CA VAL A 146 23.02 -7.83 -16.27
C VAL A 146 21.89 -7.78 -17.31
N LEU A 147 20.71 -7.31 -16.90
CA LEU A 147 19.59 -7.12 -17.82
C LEU A 147 19.85 -5.95 -18.79
N ARG A 148 20.47 -4.86 -18.34
CA ARG A 148 20.86 -3.74 -19.21
C ARG A 148 21.91 -4.15 -20.25
N GLU A 149 22.94 -4.87 -19.82
CA GLU A 149 23.99 -5.37 -20.71
C GLU A 149 23.41 -6.30 -21.79
N TYR A 150 22.49 -7.20 -21.42
CA TYR A 150 21.79 -8.03 -22.39
C TYR A 150 20.86 -7.25 -23.33
N GLN A 151 20.19 -6.21 -22.84
CA GLN A 151 19.38 -5.33 -23.69
C GLN A 151 20.20 -4.61 -24.75
N GLU A 152 21.45 -4.25 -24.43
CA GLU A 152 22.41 -3.65 -25.35
C GLU A 152 22.92 -4.66 -26.38
N MET A 153 23.16 -5.92 -25.97
CA MET A 153 23.62 -6.99 -26.87
C MET A 153 22.53 -7.55 -27.79
N HIS A 154 21.25 -7.56 -27.36
CA HIS A 154 20.15 -8.18 -28.11
C HIS A 154 18.95 -7.23 -28.30
N PRO A 155 19.09 -6.16 -29.10
CA PRO A 155 18.06 -5.14 -29.27
C PRO A 155 16.76 -5.69 -29.88
N ASP A 156 16.83 -6.72 -30.72
CA ASP A 156 15.64 -7.32 -31.35
C ASP A 156 14.83 -8.17 -30.37
N SER A 157 15.49 -8.86 -29.44
CA SER A 157 14.83 -9.55 -28.33
C SER A 157 14.05 -8.56 -27.46
N VAL A 158 14.64 -7.38 -27.19
CA VAL A 158 13.96 -6.32 -26.42
C VAL A 158 12.70 -5.81 -27.11
N LYS A 159 12.73 -5.63 -28.44
CA LYS A 159 11.55 -5.21 -29.21
C LYS A 159 10.42 -6.23 -29.09
N ARG A 160 10.74 -7.53 -29.19
CA ARG A 160 9.76 -8.62 -29.03
C ARG A 160 9.15 -8.63 -27.63
N VAL A 161 9.99 -8.53 -26.61
CA VAL A 161 9.53 -8.49 -25.21
C VAL A 161 8.63 -7.28 -24.95
N LYS A 162 9.00 -6.07 -25.40
CA LYS A 162 8.17 -4.87 -25.25
C LYS A 162 6.83 -4.97 -25.99
N ALA A 163 6.82 -5.58 -27.18
CA ALA A 163 5.59 -5.82 -27.92
C ALA A 163 4.66 -6.78 -27.17
N LEU A 164 5.21 -7.80 -26.51
CA LEU A 164 4.44 -8.70 -25.66
C LEU A 164 3.94 -8.02 -24.39
N GLU A 165 4.77 -7.24 -23.70
CA GLU A 165 4.37 -6.48 -22.52
C GLU A 165 3.18 -5.57 -22.81
N ARG A 166 3.19 -4.85 -23.93
CA ARG A 166 2.05 -4.03 -24.36
C ARG A 166 0.79 -4.87 -24.54
N LYS A 167 0.90 -6.05 -25.17
CA LYS A 167 -0.24 -6.96 -25.36
C LYS A 167 -0.78 -7.48 -24.03
N VAL A 168 0.10 -7.85 -23.10
CA VAL A 168 -0.27 -8.27 -21.73
C VAL A 168 -1.01 -7.14 -21.01
N VAL A 169 -0.46 -5.92 -21.04
CA VAL A 169 -1.07 -4.75 -20.38
C VAL A 169 -2.44 -4.45 -20.97
N LEU A 170 -2.57 -4.47 -22.30
CA LEU A 170 -3.86 -4.26 -22.97
C LEU A 170 -4.89 -5.32 -22.57
N LEU A 171 -4.49 -6.60 -22.48
CA LEU A 171 -5.38 -7.66 -22.03
C LEU A 171 -5.77 -7.52 -20.56
N ALA A 172 -4.83 -7.17 -19.69
CA ALA A 172 -5.11 -6.92 -18.28
C ALA A 172 -6.06 -5.73 -18.10
N LEU A 173 -5.86 -4.65 -18.85
CA LEU A 173 -6.77 -3.50 -18.86
C LEU A 173 -8.14 -3.87 -19.38
N ARG A 174 -8.23 -4.68 -20.44
CA ARG A 174 -9.50 -5.17 -20.96
C ARG A 174 -10.24 -6.03 -19.94
N ALA A 175 -9.54 -6.95 -19.28
CA ALA A 175 -10.12 -7.79 -18.24
C ALA A 175 -10.60 -6.96 -17.03
N ALA A 176 -9.83 -5.96 -16.63
CA ALA A 176 -10.21 -5.04 -15.56
C ALA A 176 -11.41 -4.14 -15.94
N LEU A 177 -11.51 -3.75 -17.22
CA LEU A 177 -12.66 -3.00 -17.72
C LEU A 177 -13.92 -3.86 -17.72
N GLU A 178 -13.82 -5.11 -18.20
CA GLU A 178 -14.94 -6.05 -18.21
C GLU A 178 -15.42 -6.38 -16.79
N SER A 179 -14.50 -6.51 -15.83
CA SER A 179 -14.89 -6.71 -14.44
C SER A 179 -15.54 -5.46 -13.83
N ALA A 180 -15.10 -4.26 -14.21
CA ALA A 180 -15.73 -3.01 -13.80
C ALA A 180 -17.13 -2.83 -14.41
N GLU A 181 -17.32 -3.16 -15.68
CA GLU A 181 -18.64 -3.14 -16.35
C GLU A 181 -19.63 -4.12 -15.70
N LYS A 182 -19.17 -5.32 -15.32
CA LYS A 182 -19.99 -6.30 -14.59
C LYS A 182 -20.42 -5.77 -13.22
N LEU A 183 -19.51 -5.10 -12.51
CA LEU A 183 -19.85 -4.46 -11.24
C LEU A 183 -20.88 -3.35 -11.47
N ASP A 184 -20.69 -2.47 -12.45
CA ASP A 184 -21.64 -1.40 -12.73
C ASP A 184 -23.04 -1.94 -13.08
N ALA A 185 -23.12 -3.04 -13.85
CA ALA A 185 -24.36 -3.74 -14.14
C ALA A 185 -25.03 -4.33 -12.89
N GLU A 186 -24.28 -4.99 -12.00
CA GLU A 186 -24.79 -5.52 -10.72
C GLU A 186 -25.34 -4.40 -9.81
N TRP A 187 -24.67 -3.25 -9.77
CA TRP A 187 -25.11 -2.10 -8.99
C TRP A 187 -26.37 -1.47 -9.59
N SER A 188 -26.43 -1.32 -10.93
CA SER A 188 -27.61 -0.84 -11.62
C SER A 188 -28.82 -1.77 -11.42
N GLU A 189 -28.63 -3.09 -11.37
CA GLU A 189 -29.71 -4.04 -11.08
C GLU A 189 -30.21 -3.92 -9.63
N ARG A 190 -29.32 -3.76 -8.65
CA ARG A 190 -29.70 -3.53 -7.25
C ARG A 190 -30.52 -2.26 -7.07
N ASP A 191 -30.08 -1.15 -7.66
CA ASP A 191 -30.78 0.13 -7.59
C ASP A 191 -32.18 0.05 -8.24
N ASN A 192 -32.31 -0.75 -9.30
CA ASN A 192 -33.60 -0.98 -9.96
C ASN A 192 -34.55 -1.85 -9.12
N ILE A 193 -34.01 -2.85 -8.42
CA ILE A 193 -34.77 -3.68 -7.46
C ILE A 193 -35.25 -2.82 -6.27
N ASP A 194 -34.39 -1.97 -5.71
CA ASP A 194 -34.77 -1.10 -4.59
C ASP A 194 -35.85 -0.08 -4.99
N ARG A 195 -35.75 0.52 -6.19
CA ARG A 195 -36.85 1.38 -6.72
C ARG A 195 -38.15 0.61 -6.90
N SER A 196 -38.12 -0.58 -7.50
CA SER A 196 -39.33 -1.39 -7.68
C SER A 196 -40.00 -1.80 -6.35
N ARG A 197 -39.23 -1.84 -5.25
CA ARG A 197 -39.71 -2.11 -3.90
C ARG A 197 -40.33 -0.87 -3.23
N GLU A 198 -39.82 0.32 -3.53
CA GLU A 198 -40.43 1.60 -3.10
C GLU A 198 -41.73 1.87 -3.88
N ASP A 199 -41.76 1.56 -5.17
CA ASP A 199 -42.91 1.80 -6.06
C ASP A 199 -44.05 0.77 -5.85
N GLY A 200 -43.73 -0.40 -5.28
CA GLY A 200 -44.71 -1.45 -4.93
C GLY A 200 -45.37 -1.28 -3.55
N GLY A 201 -45.14 -0.17 -2.85
CA GLY A 201 -45.38 -0.05 -1.40
C GLY A 201 -46.37 1.01 -0.92
N ILE A 202 -47.11 1.73 -1.79
CA ILE A 202 -48.01 2.82 -1.34
C ILE A 202 -49.49 2.66 -1.75
N ASP A 203 -49.83 1.78 -2.70
CA ASP A 203 -51.20 1.72 -3.24
C ASP A 203 -52.10 0.57 -2.72
N SER A 204 -51.75 -0.11 -1.62
CA SER A 204 -52.66 -1.12 -1.06
C SER A 204 -52.72 -1.18 0.48
N TRP A 205 -53.31 -0.15 1.12
CA TRP A 205 -54.01 -0.27 2.43
C TRP A 205 -54.79 1.02 2.83
N PRO A 206 -56.09 0.99 3.23
CA PRO A 206 -57.28 0.30 2.69
C PRO A 206 -58.34 1.30 2.12
N PRO A 207 -59.41 0.84 1.42
CA PRO A 207 -60.52 1.70 0.99
C PRO A 207 -61.41 2.16 2.17
N PRO A 208 -62.06 3.35 2.09
CA PRO A 208 -62.81 3.95 3.18
C PRO A 208 -64.23 3.39 3.29
N ASP A 209 -64.42 2.27 3.97
CA ASP A 209 -65.75 1.69 4.23
C ASP A 209 -66.22 1.82 5.69
N ASN A 210 -65.64 2.73 6.48
CA ASN A 210 -66.18 3.04 7.80
C ASN A 210 -66.91 4.39 7.76
N PRO A 211 -68.26 4.43 7.71
CA PRO A 211 -68.98 5.69 7.83
C PRO A 211 -68.76 6.29 9.23
N PRO A 212 -68.70 7.62 9.36
CA PRO A 212 -68.44 8.27 10.64
C PRO A 212 -69.56 7.98 11.65
N PRO A 213 -69.25 7.92 12.96
CA PRO A 213 -70.24 7.63 13.99
C PRO A 213 -71.31 8.73 14.06
N GLU A 214 -72.57 8.33 13.95
CA GLU A 214 -73.73 9.22 14.11
C GLU A 214 -73.82 9.68 15.57
N PHE A 215 -73.76 11.00 15.79
CA PHE A 215 -74.04 11.58 17.10
C PHE A 215 -75.56 11.60 17.37
N PRO A 216 -76.01 11.27 18.59
CA PRO A 216 -77.43 11.31 18.93
C PRO A 216 -77.96 12.74 18.86
N ARG A 217 -78.99 12.97 18.02
CA ARG A 217 -79.76 14.21 18.04
C ARG A 217 -80.75 14.15 19.20
N SER A 218 -80.57 15.00 20.19
CA SER A 218 -81.55 15.29 21.23
C SER A 218 -82.75 16.03 20.65
N TYR A 219 -83.97 15.52 20.86
CA TYR A 219 -85.19 16.27 21.14
C TYR A 219 -86.16 15.37 21.93
#